data_AF-A0A523VWK6-F1
#
_entry.id   AF-A0A523VWK6-F1
#
_cell.length_a   1.000
_cell.length_b   1.000
_cell.length_c   1.000
_cell.angle_alpha   90.00
_cell.angle_beta   90.00
_cell.angle_gamma   90.00
#
_symmetry.space_group_name_H-M   'P 1'
#
loop_
_entity.id
_entity.type
_entity.pdbx_description
1 polymer ?
#
loop_
_entity_poly.entity_id
_entity_poly.type
_entity_poly.pdbx_seq_one_letter_code
_entity_poly.pdbx_strand_id
1 'polypeptide(L)'
;MTNQEIRCAILKYIYDEKKAGNEFAMAVVKRITKDYKVDIKRVRSIFLRDLPKEGLIETRSPWGTSATDAVITEKGIREYMEKCKGG
;
A
#
# COMPACT_ATOMS: atom_id res chain seq x y z
N MET A 1 11.67 11.64 0.97
CA MET A 1 11.16 10.28 1.21
C MET A 1 11.82 9.28 0.28
N THR A 2 12.41 8.23 0.85
CA THR A 2 12.98 7.07 0.17
C THR A 2 11.89 6.10 -0.29
N ASN A 3 12.23 5.14 -1.16
CA ASN A 3 11.29 4.09 -1.57
C ASN A 3 10.79 3.27 -0.37
N GLN A 4 11.64 3.05 0.63
CA GLN A 4 11.30 2.29 1.82
C GLN A 4 10.31 3.04 2.72
N GLU A 5 10.47 4.36 2.88
CA GLU A 5 9.49 5.17 3.61
C GLU A 5 8.12 5.21 2.90
N ILE A 6 8.11 5.29 1.55
CA ILE A 6 6.86 5.21 0.77
C ILE A 6 6.18 3.86 0.98
N ARG A 7 6.95 2.77 0.92
CA ARG A 7 6.48 1.40 1.18
C ARG A 7 5.84 1.31 2.58
N CYS A 8 6.52 1.83 3.59
CA CYS A 8 6.02 1.84 4.96
C CYS A 8 4.74 2.65 5.13
N ALA A 9 4.66 3.82 4.49
CA ALA A 9 3.47 4.67 4.55
C ALA A 9 2.27 4.00 3.88
N ILE A 10 2.49 3.33 2.73
CA ILE A 10 1.46 2.53 2.06
C ILE A 10 0.99 1.39 2.96
N LEU A 11 1.90 0.60 3.52
CA LEU A 11 1.54 -0.55 4.37
C LEU A 11 0.78 -0.11 5.64
N LYS A 12 1.21 0.99 6.27
CA LYS A 12 0.50 1.62 7.41
C LYS A 12 -0.94 1.95 7.02
N TYR A 13 -1.10 2.61 5.88
CA TYR A 13 -2.41 3.07 5.43
C TYR A 13 -3.35 1.91 5.13
N ILE A 14 -2.88 0.88 4.40
CA ILE A 14 -3.69 -0.31 4.13
C ILE A 14 -4.03 -1.05 5.45
N TYR A 15 -3.09 -1.12 6.39
CA TYR A 15 -3.33 -1.73 7.70
C TYR A 15 -4.42 -1.00 8.50
N ASP A 16 -4.38 0.33 8.54
CA ASP A 16 -5.36 1.15 9.23
C ASP A 16 -6.74 1.12 8.52
N GLU A 17 -6.78 1.19 7.19
CA GLU A 17 -8.04 1.15 6.41
C GLU A 17 -8.64 -0.25 6.29
N LYS A 18 -7.86 -1.34 6.33
CA LYS A 18 -8.40 -2.71 6.37
C LYS A 18 -9.27 -2.92 7.61
N LYS A 19 -8.99 -2.22 8.71
CA LYS A 19 -9.88 -2.20 9.89
C LYS A 19 -11.20 -1.47 9.61
N ALA A 20 -11.23 -0.59 8.61
CA ALA A 20 -12.38 0.19 8.19
C ALA A 20 -13.19 -0.45 7.04
N GLY A 21 -12.74 -1.58 6.46
CA GLY A 21 -13.54 -2.41 5.56
C GLY A 21 -13.77 -1.88 4.13
N ASN A 22 -13.01 -0.88 3.67
CA ASN A 22 -13.22 -0.27 2.35
C ASN A 22 -12.17 -0.70 1.28
N GLU A 23 -12.64 -0.77 0.04
CA GLU A 23 -11.92 -1.00 -1.23
C GLU A 23 -11.06 0.22 -1.65
N PHE A 24 -9.70 0.15 -1.62
CA PHE A 24 -8.91 1.39 -1.39
C PHE A 24 -7.62 1.68 -2.19
N ALA A 25 -7.21 0.87 -3.19
CA ALA A 25 -5.88 1.08 -3.79
C ALA A 25 -5.61 2.49 -4.33
N MET A 26 -6.58 3.09 -5.03
CA MET A 26 -6.37 4.41 -5.62
C MET A 26 -6.39 5.53 -4.58
N ALA A 27 -7.13 5.34 -3.49
CA ALA A 27 -7.17 6.29 -2.38
C ALA A 27 -5.90 6.25 -1.54
N VAL A 28 -5.29 5.07 -1.32
CA VAL A 28 -3.96 4.95 -0.69
C VAL A 28 -2.93 5.75 -1.48
N VAL A 29 -2.84 5.51 -2.79
CA VAL A 29 -1.86 6.19 -3.66
C VAL A 29 -2.05 7.70 -3.62
N LYS A 30 -3.30 8.19 -3.77
CA LYS A 30 -3.60 9.62 -3.71
C LYS A 30 -3.27 10.23 -2.35
N ARG A 31 -3.58 9.54 -1.25
CA ARG A 31 -3.35 10.03 0.11
C ARG A 31 -1.86 10.11 0.43
N ILE A 32 -1.08 9.07 0.14
CA ILE A 32 0.38 9.10 0.31
C ILE A 32 1.03 10.20 -0.56
N THR A 33 0.58 10.33 -1.81
CA THR A 33 1.03 11.41 -2.71
C THR A 33 0.76 12.78 -2.10
N LYS A 34 -0.44 13.01 -1.54
CA LYS A 34 -0.85 14.29 -0.95
C LYS A 34 -0.15 14.58 0.38
N ASP A 35 -0.19 13.64 1.31
CA ASP A 35 0.31 13.80 2.68
C ASP A 35 1.82 14.00 2.69
N TYR A 36 2.55 13.30 1.80
CA TYR A 36 4.00 13.34 1.73
C TYR A 36 4.56 14.14 0.54
N LYS A 37 3.70 14.76 -0.28
CA LYS A 37 4.06 15.53 -1.49
C LYS A 37 5.06 14.77 -2.40
N VAL A 38 4.85 13.47 -2.57
CA VAL A 38 5.69 12.60 -3.41
C VAL A 38 5.08 12.36 -4.78
N ASP A 39 5.89 11.94 -5.75
CA ASP A 39 5.42 11.65 -7.11
C ASP A 39 4.43 10.47 -7.14
N ILE A 40 3.27 10.69 -7.75
CA ILE A 40 2.19 9.70 -7.82
C ILE A 40 2.57 8.45 -8.62
N LYS A 41 3.40 8.56 -9.66
CA LYS A 41 3.85 7.41 -10.46
C LYS A 41 4.76 6.53 -9.62
N ARG A 42 5.62 7.15 -8.80
CA ARG A 42 6.51 6.44 -7.88
C ARG A 42 5.72 5.66 -6.82
N VAL A 43 4.74 6.31 -6.17
CA VAL A 43 3.86 5.64 -5.19
C VAL A 43 3.07 4.51 -5.86
N ARG A 44 2.50 4.77 -7.04
CA ARG A 44 1.73 3.77 -7.80
C ARG A 44 2.58 2.56 -8.20
N SER A 45 3.84 2.77 -8.60
CA SER A 45 4.76 1.68 -8.94
C SER A 45 5.02 0.79 -7.72
N ILE A 46 5.34 1.39 -6.57
CA ILE A 46 5.59 0.63 -5.34
C ILE A 46 4.33 -0.14 -4.92
N PHE A 47 3.17 0.53 -4.95
CA PHE A 47 1.90 -0.05 -4.56
C PHE A 47 1.47 -1.22 -5.46
N LEU A 48 1.48 -1.04 -6.79
CA LEU A 48 0.92 -2.03 -7.72
C LEU A 48 1.92 -3.10 -8.17
N ARG A 49 3.22 -2.86 -8.03
CA ARG A 49 4.25 -3.74 -8.58
C ARG A 49 5.13 -4.34 -7.50
N ASP A 50 5.67 -3.53 -6.60
CA ASP A 50 6.67 -4.00 -5.64
C ASP A 50 6.00 -4.77 -4.50
N LEU A 51 4.99 -4.17 -3.86
CA LEU A 51 4.29 -4.80 -2.73
C LEU A 51 3.62 -6.15 -3.08
N PRO A 52 2.94 -6.31 -4.23
CA PRO A 52 2.37 -7.59 -4.62
C PRO A 52 3.44 -8.61 -5.01
N LYS A 53 4.49 -8.18 -5.72
CA LYS A 53 5.62 -9.05 -6.09
C LYS A 53 6.33 -9.63 -4.86
N GLU A 54 6.39 -8.86 -3.78
CA GLU A 54 6.97 -9.30 -2.50
C GLU A 54 5.97 -10.08 -1.62
N GLY A 55 4.71 -10.21 -2.03
CA GLY A 55 3.66 -10.90 -1.30
C GLY A 55 3.20 -10.16 -0.05
N LEU A 56 3.39 -8.84 0.02
CA LEU A 56 3.01 -7.99 1.16
C LEU A 56 1.57 -7.53 1.07
N ILE A 57 1.08 -7.40 -0.15
CA ILE A 57 -0.33 -7.14 -0.42
C ILE A 57 -0.80 -8.09 -1.51
N GLU A 58 -2.06 -8.51 -1.44
CA GLU A 58 -2.73 -9.19 -2.53
C GLU A 58 -3.64 -8.21 -3.24
N THR A 59 -3.49 -8.13 -4.56
CA THR A 59 -4.36 -7.31 -5.39
C THR A 59 -5.49 -8.17 -5.93
N ARG A 60 -6.74 -7.86 -5.56
CA ARG A 60 -7.94 -8.50 -6.10
C ARG A 60 -8.57 -7.53 -7.09
N SER A 61 -8.55 -7.87 -8.37
CA SER A 61 -9.37 -7.18 -9.37
C SER A 61 -10.61 -8.04 -9.59
N PRO A 62 -11.78 -7.70 -9.03
CA PRO A 62 -12.98 -8.48 -9.25
C PRO A 62 -13.42 -8.44 -10.73
N TRP A 63 -13.14 -7.37 -11.46
CA TRP A 63 -13.51 -7.22 -12.88
C TRP A 63 -12.50 -6.34 -13.64
N GLY A 64 -11.39 -6.93 -14.11
CA GLY A 64 -10.56 -6.56 -15.29
C GLY A 64 -10.12 -5.11 -15.60
N THR A 65 -10.69 -4.08 -14.98
CA THR A 65 -10.54 -2.68 -15.35
C THR A 65 -10.75 -1.80 -14.11
N SER A 66 -9.63 -1.28 -13.60
CA SER A 66 -9.55 0.02 -12.91
C SER A 66 -9.85 0.12 -11.40
N ALA A 67 -10.42 -0.90 -10.74
CA ALA A 67 -10.49 -0.96 -9.27
C ALA A 67 -9.70 -2.18 -8.79
N THR A 68 -8.43 -1.97 -8.47
CA THR A 68 -7.59 -3.02 -7.89
C THR A 68 -7.81 -2.96 -6.39
N ASP A 69 -8.59 -3.85 -5.80
CA ASP A 69 -8.60 -3.97 -4.34
C ASP A 69 -7.27 -4.50 -3.87
N ALA A 70 -6.80 -4.01 -2.73
CA ALA A 70 -5.54 -4.44 -2.15
C ALA A 70 -5.74 -4.81 -0.69
N VAL A 71 -5.43 -6.06 -0.37
CA VAL A 71 -5.49 -6.57 0.99
C VAL A 71 -4.07 -6.77 1.48
N ILE A 72 -3.71 -6.15 2.61
CA ILE A 72 -2.43 -6.44 3.25
C ILE A 72 -2.43 -7.90 3.75
N THR A 73 -1.39 -8.64 3.37
CA THR A 73 -1.17 -10.04 3.78
C THR A 73 -0.59 -10.10 5.19
N GLU A 74 -0.57 -11.28 5.81
CA GLU A 74 0.13 -11.47 7.08
C GLU A 74 1.61 -11.08 6.99
N LYS A 75 2.25 -11.38 5.86
CA LYS A 75 3.64 -10.97 5.58
C LYS A 75 3.77 -9.44 5.52
N GLY A 76 2.83 -8.75 4.87
CA GLY A 76 2.79 -7.29 4.83
C GLY A 76 2.59 -6.65 6.20
N ILE A 77 1.71 -7.22 7.03
CA ILE A 77 1.48 -6.78 8.41
C ILE A 77 2.75 -6.96 9.24
N ARG A 78 3.38 -8.13 9.15
CA ARG A 78 4.62 -8.43 9.87
C ARG A 78 5.73 -7.47 9.44
N GLU A 79 5.90 -7.24 8.15
CA GLU A 79 6.92 -6.30 7.67
C GLU A 79 6.66 -4.87 8.10
N TYR A 80 5.40 -4.43 8.09
CA TYR A 80 5.02 -3.14 8.64
C TYR A 80 5.39 -3.03 10.13
N MET A 81 5.08 -4.04 10.94
CA MET A 81 5.38 -4.02 12.37
C MET A 81 6.90 -4.05 12.64
N GLU A 82 7.66 -4.89 11.94
CA GLU A 82 9.09 -5.08 12.17
C GLU A 82 9.96 -3.97 11.56
N LYS A 83 9.63 -3.45 10.38
CA LYS A 83 10.48 -2.51 9.63
C LYS A 83 9.98 -1.08 9.58
N CYS A 84 8.69 -0.85 9.84
CA CYS A 84 8.05 0.45 9.62
C CYS A 84 7.48 1.09 10.89
N LYS A 85 7.04 0.30 11.87
CA LYS A 85 6.48 0.80 13.14
C LYS A 85 7.51 0.84 14.27
N GLY A 86 8.54 0.00 14.21
CA GLY A 86 9.54 -0.19 15.27
C GLY A 86 10.88 0.53 15.07
N GLY A 87 10.89 1.72 14.46
CA GLY A 87 12.08 2.57 14.32
C GLY A 87 11.99 3.80 15.20
#